data_AF-A0A7J3WG61-F1
#
_entry.id   AF-A0A7J3WG61-F1
#
_cell.length_a   1.000
_cell.length_b   1.000
_cell.length_c   1.000
_cell.angle_alpha   90.00
_cell.angle_beta   90.00
_cell.angle_gamma   90.00
#
_symmetry.space_group_name_H-M   'P 1'
#
loop_
_entity.id
_entity.type
_entity.pdbx_description
1 polymer ?
#
loop_
_entity_poly.entity_id
_entity_poly.type
_entity_poly.pdbx_seq_one_letter_code
_entity_poly.pdbx_strand_id
1 'polypeptide(L)'
;MVYPAFILASTGATMGMEVHVFFTFWGLDAIVKGKVNNLKISAVGNPSLGLPSILGVLPGMTSMVTNMMTKKFKELKVPTVYELIKQAKEMGVKLHACSTTMSAMGIKESDLIPEVDDVVGATTFLSLAEGGQVLFI
;
A
#
# COMPACT_ATOMS: atom_id res chain seq x y z
N MET A 1 3.72 4.45 -1.89
CA MET A 1 4.06 3.47 -2.94
C MET A 1 3.74 2.10 -2.38
N VAL A 2 2.87 1.29 -2.99
CA VAL A 2 2.40 0.03 -2.35
C VAL A 2 3.00 -1.23 -2.96
N TYR A 3 3.39 -1.19 -4.24
CA TYR A 3 3.97 -2.34 -4.94
C TYR A 3 5.24 -2.91 -4.28
N PRO A 4 6.24 -2.10 -3.87
CA PRO A 4 7.43 -2.65 -3.21
C PRO A 4 7.11 -3.37 -1.90
N ALA A 5 6.16 -2.85 -1.12
CA ALA A 5 5.73 -3.47 0.14
C ALA A 5 5.15 -4.87 -0.09
N PHE A 6 4.27 -5.04 -1.09
CA PHE A 6 3.69 -6.36 -1.38
C PHE A 6 4.66 -7.33 -2.05
N ILE A 7 5.62 -6.84 -2.84
CA ILE A 7 6.70 -7.68 -3.37
C ILE A 7 7.51 -8.25 -2.20
N LEU A 8 7.96 -7.40 -1.28
CA LEU A 8 8.73 -7.83 -0.10
C LEU A 8 7.91 -8.74 0.81
N ALA A 9 6.65 -8.39 1.09
CA ALA A 9 5.77 -9.18 1.93
C ALA A 9 5.55 -10.59 1.37
N SER A 10 5.26 -10.68 0.07
CA SER A 10 5.06 -11.97 -0.61
C SER A 10 6.34 -12.79 -0.62
N THR A 11 7.48 -12.19 -1.00
CA THR A 11 8.78 -12.89 -0.98
C THR A 11 9.13 -13.38 0.42
N GLY A 12 8.98 -12.54 1.46
CA GLY A 12 9.20 -12.94 2.85
C GLY A 12 8.32 -14.12 3.26
N ALA A 13 7.03 -14.07 2.94
CA ALA A 13 6.11 -15.16 3.23
C ALA A 13 6.51 -16.47 2.52
N THR A 14 6.92 -16.41 1.25
CA THR A 14 7.42 -17.61 0.52
C THR A 14 8.72 -18.18 1.10
N MET A 15 9.52 -17.33 1.77
CA MET A 15 10.73 -17.75 2.48
C MET A 15 10.42 -18.33 3.87
N GLY A 16 9.14 -18.46 4.24
CA GLY A 16 8.70 -18.98 5.53
C GLY A 16 8.79 -17.96 6.67
N MET A 17 8.95 -16.67 6.36
CA MET A 17 8.93 -15.61 7.36
C MET A 17 7.48 -15.34 7.79
N GLU A 18 7.28 -15.05 9.07
CA GLU A 18 6.05 -14.42 9.53
C GLU A 18 6.07 -12.94 9.11
N VAL A 19 5.03 -12.51 8.38
CA VAL A 19 4.99 -11.19 7.77
C VAL A 19 3.72 -10.45 8.19
N HIS A 20 3.92 -9.26 8.75
CA HIS A 20 2.88 -8.31 9.11
C HIS A 20 3.02 -7.03 8.28
N VAL A 21 1.90 -6.54 7.75
CA VAL A 21 1.84 -5.26 7.03
C VAL A 21 0.88 -4.33 7.77
N PHE A 22 1.40 -3.19 8.24
CA PHE A 22 0.62 -2.17 8.94
C PHE A 22 0.35 -0.96 8.05
N PHE A 23 -0.91 -0.73 7.74
CA PHE A 23 -1.35 0.35 6.85
C PHE A 23 -1.67 1.61 7.66
N THR A 24 -0.85 2.65 7.45
CA THR A 24 -0.97 3.95 8.13
C THR A 24 -0.91 5.10 7.11
N PHE A 25 -1.43 6.27 7.48
CA PHE A 25 -1.59 7.45 6.62
C PHE A 25 -2.04 7.09 5.18
N TRP A 26 -1.32 7.57 4.16
CA TRP A 26 -1.63 7.35 2.75
C TRP A 26 -1.60 5.87 2.35
N GLY A 27 -0.92 5.01 3.11
CA GLY A 27 -0.96 3.56 2.91
C GLY A 27 -2.35 2.97 3.16
N LEU A 28 -3.15 3.60 4.02
CA LEU A 28 -4.49 3.13 4.37
C LEU A 28 -5.44 3.08 3.16
N ASP A 29 -5.26 3.98 2.19
CA ASP A 29 -6.05 3.98 0.95
C ASP A 29 -5.94 2.66 0.16
N ALA A 30 -4.86 1.89 0.36
CA ALA A 30 -4.65 0.59 -0.28
C ALA A 30 -5.59 -0.51 0.24
N ILE A 31 -6.19 -0.31 1.42
CA ILE A 31 -7.09 -1.28 2.04
C ILE A 31 -8.51 -0.73 2.24
N VAL A 32 -8.82 0.42 1.65
CA VAL A 32 -10.17 1.01 1.64
C VAL A 32 -10.91 0.60 0.36
N LYS A 33 -12.14 0.12 0.50
CA LYS A 33 -13.05 -0.25 -0.58
C LYS A 33 -13.20 0.91 -1.57
N GLY A 34 -13.14 0.60 -2.86
CA GLY A 34 -13.20 1.59 -3.94
C GLY A 34 -11.89 2.35 -4.17
N LYS A 35 -11.16 2.73 -3.12
CA LYS A 35 -9.87 3.43 -3.24
C LYS A 35 -8.73 2.53 -3.72
N VAL A 36 -8.70 1.27 -3.28
CA VAL A 36 -7.67 0.28 -3.67
C VAL A 36 -7.51 0.14 -5.19
N ASN A 37 -8.58 0.37 -5.96
CA ASN A 37 -8.59 0.27 -7.43
C ASN A 37 -8.18 1.56 -8.15
N ASN A 38 -7.99 2.67 -7.41
CA ASN A 38 -7.74 3.99 -7.98
C ASN A 38 -6.61 4.73 -7.24
N LEU A 39 -5.56 3.98 -6.86
CA LEU A 39 -4.37 4.55 -6.24
C LEU A 39 -3.58 5.38 -7.25
N LYS A 40 -3.24 6.61 -6.86
CA LYS A 40 -2.53 7.56 -7.73
C LYS A 40 -1.03 7.56 -7.45
N ILE A 41 -0.25 7.82 -8.49
CA ILE A 41 1.18 8.06 -8.40
C ILE A 41 1.41 9.56 -8.49
N SER A 42 1.94 10.16 -7.41
CA SER A 42 2.23 11.59 -7.37
C SER A 42 3.27 11.97 -8.42
N ALA A 43 2.97 13.01 -9.20
CA ALA A 43 3.94 13.65 -10.08
C ALA A 43 4.82 14.67 -9.32
N VAL A 44 4.33 15.19 -8.20
CA VAL A 44 5.05 16.14 -7.34
C VAL A 44 5.93 15.38 -6.36
N GLY A 45 7.15 15.86 -6.16
CA GLY A 45 8.10 15.30 -5.18
C GLY A 45 8.70 13.96 -5.59
N ASN A 46 8.56 13.55 -6.86
CA ASN A 46 9.14 12.32 -7.39
C ASN A 46 10.26 12.63 -8.42
N PRO A 47 11.52 12.78 -7.97
CA PRO A 47 12.65 13.09 -8.86
C PRO A 47 12.93 11.96 -9.86
N SER A 48 12.50 10.73 -9.59
CA SER A 48 12.69 9.57 -10.46
C SER A 48 11.85 9.60 -11.74
N LEU A 49 10.91 10.54 -11.87
CA LEU A 49 10.14 10.72 -13.11
C LEU A 49 10.97 11.26 -14.28
N GLY A 50 12.18 11.77 -14.02
CA GLY A 50 13.02 12.38 -15.05
C GLY A 50 12.44 13.68 -15.63
N LEU A 51 11.44 14.25 -14.94
CA LEU A 51 10.80 15.51 -15.29
C LEU A 51 11.21 16.59 -14.28
N PRO A 52 11.38 17.86 -14.71
CA PRO A 52 11.55 18.97 -13.79
C PRO A 52 10.40 19.01 -12.77
N SER A 53 10.72 19.10 -11.48
CA SER A 53 9.72 18.98 -10.39
C SER A 53 8.59 20.01 -10.48
N ILE A 54 8.85 21.18 -11.08
CA ILE A 54 7.84 22.22 -11.32
C ILE A 54 6.71 21.74 -12.22
N LEU A 55 7.00 20.84 -13.18
CA LEU A 55 5.97 20.27 -14.04
C LEU A 55 5.02 19.38 -13.26
N GLY A 56 5.46 18.74 -12.17
CA GLY A 56 4.60 17.88 -11.35
C GLY A 56 3.39 18.61 -10.76
N VAL A 57 3.49 19.93 -10.56
CA VAL A 57 2.43 20.77 -9.97
C VAL A 57 1.36 21.15 -11.00
N LEU A 58 1.62 20.97 -12.30
CA LEU A 58 0.65 21.30 -13.34
C LEU A 58 -0.62 20.44 -13.22
N PRO A 59 -1.81 21.05 -13.40
CA PRO A 59 -3.07 20.30 -13.37
C PRO A 59 -3.05 19.12 -14.35
N GLY A 60 -3.44 17.94 -13.86
CA GLY A 60 -3.52 16.72 -14.68
C GLY A 60 -2.24 15.88 -14.74
N MET A 61 -1.09 16.39 -14.31
CA MET A 61 0.18 15.63 -14.37
C MET A 61 0.17 14.36 -13.52
N THR A 62 -0.41 14.40 -12.32
CA THR A 62 -0.62 13.19 -11.49
C THR A 62 -1.45 12.13 -12.22
N SER A 63 -2.52 12.53 -12.91
CA SER A 63 -3.35 11.60 -13.69
C SER A 63 -2.61 11.04 -14.90
N MET A 64 -1.83 11.88 -15.59
CA MET A 64 -1.00 11.46 -16.72
C MET A 64 0.05 10.43 -16.30
N VAL A 65 0.80 10.72 -15.23
CA VAL A 65 1.83 9.81 -14.68
C VAL A 65 1.18 8.50 -14.21
N THR A 66 0.05 8.59 -13.51
CA THR A 66 -0.72 7.41 -13.07
C THR A 66 -1.12 6.55 -14.28
N ASN A 67 -1.76 7.14 -15.30
CA ASN A 67 -2.18 6.42 -16.50
C ASN A 67 -1.02 5.78 -17.26
N MET A 68 0.10 6.50 -17.40
CA MET A 68 1.30 5.98 -18.05
C MET A 68 1.85 4.75 -17.31
N MET A 69 1.96 4.84 -15.98
CA MET A 69 2.46 3.74 -15.15
C MET A 69 1.49 2.55 -15.14
N THR A 70 0.19 2.79 -14.99
CA THR A 70 -0.84 1.74 -15.08
C THR A 70 -0.78 1.02 -16.42
N LYS A 71 -0.57 1.73 -17.54
CA LYS A 71 -0.41 1.12 -18.87
C LYS A 71 0.82 0.21 -18.92
N LYS A 72 1.98 0.69 -18.44
CA LYS A 72 3.21 -0.11 -18.36
C LYS A 72 3.04 -1.36 -17.48
N PHE A 73 2.40 -1.21 -16.32
CA PHE A 73 2.11 -2.34 -15.43
C PHE A 73 1.21 -3.38 -16.11
N LYS A 74 0.20 -2.95 -16.85
CA LYS A 74 -0.65 -3.86 -17.64
C LYS A 74 0.12 -4.58 -18.74
N GLU A 75 1.00 -3.88 -19.46
CA GLU A 75 1.87 -4.48 -20.49
C GLU A 75 2.83 -5.52 -19.89
N LEU A 76 3.37 -5.22 -18.71
CA LEU A 76 4.23 -6.12 -17.93
C LEU A 76 3.46 -7.21 -17.17
N LYS A 77 2.12 -7.27 -17.31
CA LYS A 77 1.24 -8.20 -16.58
C LYS A 77 1.44 -8.15 -15.06
N VAL A 78 1.77 -6.98 -14.53
CA VAL A 78 1.86 -6.76 -13.08
C VAL A 78 0.44 -6.82 -12.51
N PRO A 79 0.19 -7.60 -11.46
CA PRO A 79 -1.13 -7.67 -10.83
C PRO A 79 -1.56 -6.30 -10.30
N THR A 80 -2.87 -6.12 -10.19
CA THR A 80 -3.45 -4.98 -9.47
C THR A 80 -3.10 -5.04 -7.99
N VAL A 81 -3.15 -3.91 -7.30
CA VAL A 81 -2.85 -3.86 -5.86
C VAL A 81 -3.79 -4.77 -5.06
N TYR A 82 -5.07 -4.84 -5.45
CA TYR A 82 -6.01 -5.74 -4.77
C TYR A 82 -5.69 -7.22 -5.00
N GLU A 83 -5.26 -7.60 -6.21
CA GLU A 83 -4.78 -8.95 -6.48
C GLU A 83 -3.52 -9.27 -5.67
N LEU A 84 -2.58 -8.33 -5.54
CA LEU A 84 -1.40 -8.50 -4.70
C LEU A 84 -1.75 -8.69 -3.23
N ILE A 85 -2.76 -7.95 -2.73
CA ILE A 85 -3.28 -8.12 -1.37
C ILE A 85 -3.81 -9.55 -1.18
N LYS A 86 -4.65 -10.03 -2.10
CA LYS A 86 -5.21 -11.38 -2.02
C LYS A 86 -4.13 -12.46 -2.07
N GLN A 87 -3.17 -12.33 -2.98
CA GLN A 87 -2.03 -13.23 -3.06
C GLN A 87 -1.21 -13.24 -1.76
N ALA A 88 -0.92 -12.06 -1.20
CA ALA A 88 -0.23 -11.96 0.09
C ALA A 88 -1.02 -12.65 1.21
N LYS A 89 -2.34 -12.48 1.26
CA LYS A 89 -3.22 -13.20 2.21
C LYS A 89 -3.16 -14.71 2.04
N GLU A 90 -3.20 -15.21 0.81
CA GLU A 90 -3.07 -16.64 0.51
C GLU A 90 -1.73 -17.21 0.99
N MET A 91 -0.67 -16.39 0.96
CA MET A 91 0.65 -16.73 1.50
C MET A 91 0.76 -16.59 3.03
N GLY A 92 -0.31 -16.21 3.72
CA GLY A 92 -0.35 -16.10 5.17
C GLY A 92 0.03 -14.73 5.75
N VAL A 93 0.25 -13.72 4.91
CA VAL A 93 0.55 -12.36 5.36
C VAL A 93 -0.62 -11.80 6.20
N LYS A 94 -0.28 -11.12 7.32
CA LYS A 94 -1.23 -10.44 8.20
C LYS A 94 -1.30 -8.96 7.87
N LEU A 95 -2.51 -8.42 7.72
CA LEU A 95 -2.79 -7.06 7.29
C LEU A 95 -3.53 -6.32 8.41
N HIS A 96 -2.92 -5.23 8.88
CA HIS A 96 -3.36 -4.48 10.05
C HIS A 96 -3.67 -3.04 9.67
N ALA A 97 -4.85 -2.53 10.01
CA ALA A 97 -5.20 -1.12 9.79
C ALA A 97 -4.85 -0.27 11.02
N CYS A 98 -4.26 0.91 10.80
CA CYS A 98 -3.92 1.84 11.86
C CYS A 98 -5.15 2.58 12.41
N SER A 99 -5.56 2.25 13.63
CA SER A 99 -6.67 2.88 14.38
C SER A 99 -6.58 4.41 14.44
N THR A 100 -5.40 4.97 14.73
CA THR A 100 -5.18 6.42 14.82
C THR A 100 -5.36 7.08 13.45
N THR A 101 -4.83 6.48 12.38
CA THR A 101 -5.01 7.01 11.03
C THR A 101 -6.47 6.95 10.61
N MET A 102 -7.14 5.82 10.85
CA MET A 102 -8.56 5.66 10.53
C MET A 102 -9.38 6.76 11.19
N SER A 103 -9.14 7.03 12.46
CA SER A 103 -9.82 8.11 13.21
C SER A 103 -9.51 9.49 12.64
N ALA A 104 -8.24 9.78 12.34
CA ALA A 104 -7.82 11.07 11.77
C ALA A 104 -8.40 11.33 10.37
N MET A 105 -8.60 10.27 9.57
CA MET A 105 -9.11 10.36 8.20
C MET A 105 -10.62 10.06 8.08
N GLY A 106 -11.30 9.79 9.20
CA GLY A 106 -12.73 9.48 9.23
C GLY A 106 -13.12 8.17 8.54
N ILE A 107 -12.21 7.18 8.51
CA ILE A 107 -12.42 5.87 7.90
C ILE A 107 -12.98 4.89 8.95
N LYS A 108 -14.06 4.18 8.61
CA LYS A 108 -14.67 3.17 9.46
C LYS A 108 -14.19 1.77 9.05
N GLU A 109 -14.28 0.81 9.97
CA GLU A 109 -14.00 -0.60 9.67
C GLU A 109 -14.85 -1.14 8.50
N SER A 110 -16.10 -0.69 8.38
CA SER A 110 -17.00 -1.05 7.27
C SER A 110 -16.47 -0.64 5.89
N ASP A 111 -15.58 0.36 5.84
CA ASP A 111 -15.00 0.89 4.62
C ASP A 111 -13.78 0.08 4.18
N LEU A 112 -13.23 -0.79 5.04
CA LEU A 112 -12.07 -1.62 4.75
C LEU A 112 -12.45 -2.84 3.89
N ILE A 113 -11.50 -3.30 3.08
CA ILE A 113 -11.60 -4.57 2.35
C ILE A 113 -11.64 -5.77 3.32
N PRO A 114 -12.30 -6.88 2.96
CA PRO A 114 -12.44 -8.03 3.85
C PRO A 114 -11.12 -8.74 4.19
N GLU A 115 -10.04 -8.48 3.45
CA GLU A 115 -8.72 -9.06 3.67
C GLU A 115 -7.97 -8.48 4.88
N VAL A 116 -8.45 -7.39 5.49
CA VAL A 116 -7.86 -6.82 6.72
C VAL A 116 -8.17 -7.74 7.90
N ASP A 117 -7.14 -8.12 8.66
CA ASP A 117 -7.30 -9.04 9.81
C ASP A 117 -7.82 -8.31 11.06
N ASP A 118 -7.30 -7.11 11.33
CA ASP A 118 -7.66 -6.34 12.51
C ASP A 118 -7.37 -4.83 12.35
N VAL A 119 -7.83 -4.07 13.36
CA VAL A 119 -7.52 -2.66 13.54
C VAL A 119 -6.72 -2.50 14.84
N VAL A 120 -5.51 -1.98 14.74
CA VAL A 120 -4.57 -1.89 15.86
C VAL A 120 -3.88 -0.54 15.97
N GLY A 121 -3.28 -0.27 17.12
CA GLY A 121 -2.44 0.90 17.36
C GLY A 121 -0.96 0.61 17.07
N ALA A 122 -0.15 1.67 17.06
CA ALA A 122 1.30 1.56 16.86
C ALA A 122 1.98 0.67 17.92
N THR A 123 1.55 0.73 19.18
CA THR A 123 2.08 -0.12 20.26
C THR A 123 1.90 -1.60 19.95
N THR A 124 0.68 -2.01 19.57
CA THR A 124 0.40 -3.40 19.19
C THR A 124 1.24 -3.85 18.00
N PHE A 125 1.38 -3.02 16.97
CA PHE A 125 2.21 -3.36 15.82
C PHE A 125 3.70 -3.54 16.20
N LEU A 126 4.23 -2.66 17.05
CA LEU A 126 5.63 -2.79 17.50
C LEU A 126 5.85 -4.02 18.38
N SER A 127 4.86 -4.43 19.17
CA SER A 127 4.92 -5.71 19.90
C SER A 127 4.89 -6.92 18.96
N LEU A 128 4.09 -6.90 17.89
CA LEU A 128 4.11 -7.94 16.86
C LEU A 128 5.45 -8.02 16.13
N ALA A 129 6.13 -6.88 15.96
CA ALA A 129 7.42 -6.81 15.29
C ALA A 129 8.62 -7.07 16.20
N GLU A 130 8.42 -7.35 17.49
CA GLU A 130 9.49 -7.57 18.44
C GLU A 130 10.36 -8.77 18.03
N GLY A 131 11.68 -8.58 18.01
CA GLY A 131 12.63 -9.61 17.54
C GLY A 131 12.68 -9.79 16.01
N GLY A 132 11.85 -9.06 15.26
CA GLY A 132 11.83 -9.06 13.80
C GLY A 132 12.52 -7.85 13.17
N GLN A 133 12.38 -7.71 11.84
CA GLN A 133 12.86 -6.56 11.08
C GLN A 133 11.68 -5.65 10.70
N VAL A 134 11.75 -4.38 11.09
CA VAL A 134 10.77 -3.36 10.72
C VAL A 134 11.25 -2.58 9.50
N LEU A 135 10.43 -2.53 8.46
CA LEU A 135 10.62 -1.68 7.29
C LEU A 135 9.51 -0.63 7.23
N PHE A 136 9.87 0.62 6.96
CA PHE A 136 8.92 1.69 6.71
C PHE A 136 8.98 2.07 5.23
N ILE A 137 7.87 1.92 4.51
CA ILE A 137 7.78 2.01 3.04
C ILE A 137 6.73 3.03 2.61
#